data_AF-A0A538F7L9-F1
#
_entry.id   AF-A0A538F7L9-F1
#
_cell.length_a   1.000
_cell.length_b   1.000
_cell.length_c   1.000
_cell.angle_alpha   90.00
_cell.angle_beta   90.00
_cell.angle_gamma   90.00
#
_symmetry.space_group_name_H-M   'P 1'
#
loop_
_entity.id
_entity.type
_entity.pdbx_description
1 polymer ?
#
loop_
_entity_poly.entity_id
_entity_poly.type
_entity_poly.pdbx_seq_one_letter_code
_entity_poly.pdbx_strand_id
1 'polypeptide(L)'
;SAAMRKAIEETDRRRAIQLAYNEEHGITPETVQKGISDITDFLALESKVPTRGRRTRVRESEGMTPEEISRTIVELEEEMLLAADDLRFEYAAKLRDEIKSLRRELEEQEVGT
;
A
#
# COMPACT_ATOMS: atom_id res chain seq x y z
N SER A 1 4.32 30.33 18.03
CA SER A 1 5.78 30.36 18.23
C SER A 1 6.44 31.24 17.18
N ALA A 2 7.62 31.81 17.43
CA ALA A 2 8.36 32.58 16.42
C ALA A 2 8.84 31.71 15.24
N ALA A 3 9.09 30.42 15.48
CA ALA A 3 9.50 29.46 14.45
C ALA A 3 8.40 29.20 13.40
N MET A 4 7.15 29.03 13.82
CA MET A 4 6.03 28.85 12.89
C MET A 4 5.82 30.08 12.01
N ARG A 5 5.94 31.29 12.57
CA ARG A 5 5.82 32.53 11.79
C ARG A 5 6.86 32.62 10.68
N LYS A 6 8.13 32.34 10.99
CA LYS A 6 9.21 32.30 9.98
C LYS A 6 8.97 31.25 8.89
N ALA A 7 8.46 30.07 9.25
CA ALA A 7 8.16 29.01 8.29
C ALA A 7 7.02 29.42 7.33
N ILE A 8 5.99 30.08 7.85
CA ILE A 8 4.87 30.61 7.06
C ILE A 8 5.38 31.71 6.11
N GLU A 9 6.15 32.68 6.62
CA GLU A 9 6.72 33.77 5.81
C GLU A 9 7.60 33.24 4.66
N GLU A 10 8.45 32.25 4.92
CA GLU A 10 9.26 31.63 3.84
C GLU A 10 8.41 30.85 2.84
N THR A 11 7.31 30.23 3.28
CA THR A 11 6.37 29.54 2.41
C THR A 11 5.68 30.53 1.47
N ASP A 12 5.23 31.66 2.01
CA ASP A 12 4.57 32.72 1.24
C ASP A 12 5.54 33.37 0.26
N ARG A 13 6.80 33.63 0.68
CA ARG A 13 7.86 34.15 -0.20
C ARG A 13 8.11 33.23 -1.40
N ARG A 14 8.22 31.92 -1.17
CA ARG A 14 8.43 30.93 -2.25
C ARG A 14 7.23 30.85 -3.19
N ARG A 15 6.01 30.86 -2.64
CA ARG A 15 4.78 30.80 -3.43
C ARG A 15 4.65 32.03 -4.35
N ALA A 16 4.97 33.23 -3.86
CA ALA A 16 4.94 34.44 -4.67
C ALA A 16 5.88 34.35 -5.89
N ILE A 17 7.10 33.84 -5.69
CA ILE A 17 8.08 33.63 -6.78
C ILE A 17 7.54 32.60 -7.80
N GLN A 18 6.98 31.49 -7.32
CA GLN A 18 6.42 30.44 -8.19
C GLN A 18 5.25 30.95 -9.03
N LEU A 19 4.35 31.76 -8.45
CA LEU A 19 3.22 32.34 -9.16
C LEU A 19 3.68 33.34 -10.23
N ALA A 20 4.61 34.23 -9.90
CA ALA A 20 5.16 35.19 -10.86
C ALA A 20 5.87 34.49 -12.03
N TYR A 21 6.65 33.45 -11.74
CA TYR A 21 7.29 32.64 -12.78
C TYR A 21 6.26 31.94 -13.67
N ASN A 22 5.23 31.34 -13.07
CA ASN A 22 4.16 30.67 -13.82
C ASN A 22 3.39 31.65 -14.71
N GLU A 23 3.09 32.85 -14.22
CA GLU A 23 2.41 33.90 -15.00
C GLU A 23 3.29 34.38 -16.16
N GLU A 24 4.56 34.67 -15.91
CA GLU A 24 5.53 35.09 -16.94
C GLU A 24 5.68 34.04 -18.05
N HIS A 25 5.61 32.76 -17.70
CA HIS A 25 5.84 31.64 -18.62
C HIS A 25 4.55 30.98 -19.14
N GLY A 26 3.38 31.48 -18.75
CA GLY A 26 2.08 30.88 -19.11
C GLY A 26 1.89 29.43 -18.63
N ILE A 27 2.48 29.08 -17.48
CA ILE A 27 2.42 27.73 -16.90
C ILE A 27 1.17 27.62 -16.02
N THR A 28 0.29 26.66 -16.34
CA THR A 28 -0.80 26.25 -15.46
C THR A 28 -0.30 25.18 -14.48
N PRO A 29 -0.38 25.38 -13.16
CA PRO A 29 0.02 24.35 -12.20
C PRO A 29 -0.90 23.13 -12.27
N GLU A 30 -0.32 21.95 -12.49
CA GLU A 30 -1.04 20.68 -12.50
C GLU A 30 -0.39 19.68 -11.54
N THR A 31 -1.18 18.70 -11.08
CA THR A 31 -0.65 17.62 -10.24
C THR A 31 0.13 16.65 -11.11
N VAL A 32 1.34 16.28 -10.66
CA VAL A 32 2.17 15.27 -11.35
C VAL A 32 1.45 13.93 -11.34
N GLN A 33 1.14 13.40 -12.53
CA GLN A 33 0.64 12.03 -12.70
C GLN A 33 1.79 11.15 -13.18
N LYS A 34 2.23 10.18 -12.35
CA LYS A 34 3.19 9.15 -12.77
C LYS A 34 2.43 7.91 -13.21
N GLY A 35 2.64 7.47 -14.44
CA GLY A 35 2.16 6.17 -14.91
C GLY A 35 2.86 5.05 -14.15
N ILE A 36 2.11 4.09 -13.62
CA ILE A 36 2.66 2.86 -13.07
C ILE A 36 3.06 1.99 -14.27
N SER A 37 4.37 1.83 -14.52
CA SER A 37 4.83 0.80 -15.42
C SER A 37 4.67 -0.55 -14.73
N ASP A 38 3.89 -1.43 -15.34
CA ASP A 38 3.61 -2.77 -14.81
C ASP A 38 4.87 -3.64 -14.92
N ILE A 39 5.61 -3.75 -13.82
CA ILE A 39 6.82 -4.57 -13.70
C ILE A 39 6.49 -6.06 -13.44
N THR A 40 5.20 -6.38 -13.26
CA THR A 40 4.80 -7.72 -12.79
C THR A 40 5.04 -8.81 -13.83
N ASP A 41 4.93 -8.49 -15.12
CA ASP A 41 5.21 -9.44 -16.21
C ASP A 41 6.70 -9.79 -16.34
N PHE A 42 7.61 -8.89 -15.96
CA PHE A 42 9.05 -9.12 -16.07
C PHE A 42 9.59 -10.02 -14.95
N LEU A 43 8.97 -9.96 -13.76
CA LEU A 43 9.43 -10.69 -12.56
C LEU A 43 8.89 -12.12 -12.48
N ALA A 44 7.77 -12.43 -13.14
CA ALA A 44 7.11 -13.74 -13.05
C ALA A 44 7.93 -14.93 -13.61
N LEU A 45 9.01 -14.67 -14.37
CA LEU A 45 9.82 -15.70 -15.03
C LEU A 45 10.87 -16.39 -14.12
N GLU A 46 11.15 -15.89 -12.92
CA GLU A 46 12.25 -16.40 -12.07
C GLU A 46 11.83 -17.14 -10.77
N SER A 47 10.53 -17.30 -10.51
CA SER A 47 10.07 -17.73 -9.18
C SER A 47 10.08 -19.24 -8.91
N LYS A 48 10.85 -19.69 -7.91
CA LYS A 48 10.64 -20.96 -7.17
C LYS A 48 9.93 -20.67 -5.85
N VAL A 49 8.72 -20.13 -5.90
CA VAL A 49 7.94 -19.88 -4.66
C VAL A 49 6.95 -21.02 -4.44
N PRO A 50 6.86 -21.61 -3.23
CA PRO A 50 5.89 -22.65 -2.93
C PRO A 50 4.47 -22.19 -3.25
N THR A 51 3.76 -23.01 -4.04
CA THR A 51 2.39 -22.77 -4.49
C THR A 51 1.40 -23.38 -3.49
N ARG A 52 1.16 -22.72 -2.35
CA ARG A 52 -0.09 -22.93 -1.62
C ARG A 52 -1.09 -21.93 -2.18
N GLY A 53 -2.06 -22.42 -2.95
CA GLY A 53 -2.97 -21.60 -3.73
C GLY A 53 -3.96 -20.83 -2.83
N ARG A 54 -4.32 -19.61 -3.25
CA ARG A 54 -5.32 -18.72 -2.64
C ARG A 54 -6.64 -19.44 -2.28
N ARG A 55 -7.04 -20.45 -3.06
CA ARG A 55 -8.28 -21.24 -2.85
C ARG A 55 -8.21 -22.21 -1.66
N THR A 56 -7.02 -22.58 -1.20
CA THR A 56 -6.86 -23.54 -0.11
C THR A 56 -7.11 -22.89 1.25
N ARG A 57 -6.67 -21.63 1.44
CA ARG A 57 -6.79 -20.94 2.74
C ARG A 57 -8.11 -20.22 2.95
N VAL A 58 -8.79 -19.75 1.89
CA VAL A 58 -10.19 -19.26 1.97
C VAL A 58 -11.14 -20.36 2.50
N ARG A 59 -10.80 -21.64 2.29
CA ARG A 59 -11.51 -22.76 2.91
C ARG A 59 -11.13 -23.02 4.37
N GLU A 60 -9.97 -22.54 4.81
CA GLU A 60 -9.52 -22.68 6.20
C GLU A 60 -10.06 -21.54 7.08
N SER A 61 -10.39 -20.38 6.50
CA SER A 61 -11.10 -19.29 7.18
C SER A 61 -12.61 -19.51 7.33
N GLU A 62 -13.21 -20.42 6.55
CA GLU A 62 -14.61 -20.85 6.71
C GLU A 62 -14.81 -21.47 8.10
N GLY A 63 -15.30 -20.67 9.06
CA GLY A 63 -15.56 -21.08 10.45
C GLY A 63 -14.70 -20.39 11.51
N MET A 64 -13.77 -19.51 11.13
CA MET A 64 -13.03 -18.66 12.07
C MET A 64 -13.91 -17.51 12.58
N THR A 65 -13.75 -17.13 13.84
CA THR A 65 -14.38 -15.92 14.39
C THR A 65 -13.71 -14.65 13.85
N PRO A 66 -14.39 -13.48 13.89
CA PRO A 66 -13.78 -12.20 13.54
C PRO A 66 -12.45 -11.92 14.25
N GLU A 67 -12.33 -12.33 15.52
CA GLU A 67 -11.10 -12.19 16.30
C GLU A 67 -9.99 -13.13 15.84
N GLU A 68 -10.34 -14.35 15.41
CA GLU A 68 -9.38 -15.31 14.84
C GLU A 68 -8.84 -14.83 13.49
N ILE A 69 -9.72 -14.29 12.64
CA ILE A 69 -9.33 -13.67 11.37
C ILE A 69 -8.41 -12.47 11.62
N SER A 70 -8.76 -11.60 12.57
CA SER A 70 -7.94 -10.44 12.95
C SER A 70 -6.55 -10.83 13.44
N ARG A 71 -6.43 -11.88 14.27
CA ARG A 71 -5.13 -12.41 14.70
C ARG A 71 -4.30 -12.93 13.53
N THR A 72 -4.93 -13.69 12.64
CA THR A 72 -4.28 -14.27 11.47
C THR A 72 -3.75 -13.17 10.53
N ILE A 73 -4.49 -12.08 10.36
CA ILE A 73 -4.05 -10.91 9.59
C ILE A 73 -2.75 -10.33 10.17
N VAL A 74 -2.67 -10.16 11.50
CA VAL A 74 -1.47 -9.62 12.16
C VAL A 74 -0.27 -10.53 11.95
N GLU A 75 -0.44 -11.85 12.11
CA GLU A 75 0.64 -12.82 11.91
C GLU A 75 1.16 -12.81 10.47
N LEU A 76 0.27 -12.73 9.48
CA LEU A 76 0.64 -12.64 8.07
C LEU A 76 1.29 -11.30 7.71
N GLU A 77 0.89 -10.20 8.37
CA GLU A 77 1.51 -8.89 8.19
C GLU A 77 2.97 -8.89 8.69
N GLU A 78 3.23 -9.47 9.85
CA GLU A 78 4.59 -9.64 10.36
C GLU A 78 5.44 -10.50 9.42
N GLU A 79 4.90 -11.62 8.93
CA GLU A 79 5.59 -12.48 7.96
C GLU A 79 5.87 -11.76 6.63
N MET A 80 4.92 -10.94 6.16
CA MET A 80 5.05 -10.16 4.93
C MET A 80 6.17 -9.12 5.06
N LEU A 81 6.25 -8.43 6.20
CA LEU A 81 7.30 -7.44 6.47
C LEU A 81 8.68 -8.11 6.52
N LEU A 82 8.81 -9.23 7.22
CA LEU A 82 10.05 -10.01 7.23
C LEU A 82 10.45 -10.47 5.83
N ALA A 83 9.49 -10.94 5.03
CA ALA A 83 9.76 -11.32 3.65
C ALA A 83 10.21 -10.13 2.78
N ALA A 84 9.68 -8.93 3.02
CA ALA A 84 10.08 -7.71 2.31
C ALA A 84 11.50 -7.27 2.71
N ASP A 85 11.82 -7.33 4.01
CA ASP A 85 13.17 -7.04 4.53
C ASP A 85 14.22 -8.02 3.98
N ASP A 86 13.84 -9.29 3.82
CA ASP A 86 14.66 -10.33 3.18
C ASP A 86 14.71 -10.23 1.63
N LEU A 87 14.12 -9.19 1.03
CA LEU A 87 14.02 -8.99 -0.42
C LEU A 87 13.25 -10.10 -1.17
N ARG A 88 12.41 -10.87 -0.46
CA ARG A 88 11.53 -11.92 -1.02
C ARG A 88 10.19 -11.32 -1.48
N PHE A 89 10.24 -10.38 -2.41
CA PHE A 89 9.09 -9.55 -2.80
C PHE A 89 7.89 -10.34 -3.34
N GLU A 90 8.11 -11.44 -4.06
CA GLU A 90 7.02 -12.27 -4.56
C GLU A 90 6.28 -12.97 -3.42
N TYR A 91 7.01 -13.39 -2.40
CA TYR A 91 6.42 -14.01 -1.22
C TYR A 91 5.62 -12.97 -0.42
N ALA A 92 6.21 -11.79 -0.20
CA ALA A 92 5.50 -10.66 0.41
C ALA A 92 4.24 -10.27 -0.39
N ALA A 93 4.30 -10.28 -1.73
CA ALA A 93 3.14 -10.00 -2.58
C ALA A 93 2.02 -11.03 -2.42
N LYS A 94 2.37 -12.32 -2.29
CA LYS A 94 1.39 -13.38 -2.01
C LYS A 94 0.73 -13.20 -0.64
N LEU A 95 1.52 -12.91 0.39
CA LEU A 95 1.01 -12.64 1.74
C LEU A 95 0.09 -11.41 1.76
N ARG A 96 0.46 -10.34 1.06
CA ARG A 96 -0.39 -9.14 0.87
C ARG A 96 -1.74 -9.48 0.26
N ASP A 97 -1.76 -10.27 -0.81
CA ASP A 97 -2.99 -10.63 -1.52
C ASP A 97 -3.90 -11.55 -0.69
N GLU A 98 -3.30 -12.29 0.25
CA GLU A 98 -3.98 -13.13 1.24
C GLU A 98 -4.57 -12.30 2.38
N ILE A 99 -3.78 -11.39 2.98
CA ILE A 99 -4.27 -10.40 3.97
C ILE A 99 -5.47 -9.63 3.41
N LYS A 100 -5.40 -9.23 2.14
CA LYS A 100 -6.51 -8.54 1.46
C LYS A 100 -7.78 -9.40 1.38
N SER A 101 -7.66 -10.73 1.22
CA SER A 101 -8.82 -11.63 1.24
C SER A 101 -9.42 -11.71 2.63
N LEU A 102 -8.58 -11.95 3.65
CA LEU A 102 -9.02 -12.07 5.04
C LEU A 102 -9.67 -10.79 5.57
N ARG A 103 -9.12 -9.62 5.22
CA ARG A 103 -9.74 -8.32 5.58
C ARG A 103 -11.13 -8.17 4.98
N ARG A 104 -11.31 -8.60 3.73
CA ARG A 104 -12.62 -8.58 3.08
C ARG A 104 -13.60 -9.55 3.76
N GLU A 105 -13.14 -10.74 4.12
CA GLU A 105 -13.96 -11.72 4.84
C GLU A 105 -14.36 -11.20 6.24
N LEU A 106 -13.44 -10.53 6.95
CA LEU A 106 -13.73 -9.88 8.22
C LEU A 106 -14.82 -8.81 8.08
N GLU A 107 -14.70 -7.92 7.09
CA GLU A 107 -15.72 -6.91 6.78
C GLU A 107 -17.08 -7.57 6.45
N GLU A 108 -17.09 -8.65 5.66
CA GLU A 108 -18.32 -9.38 5.33
C GLU A 108 -18.97 -10.04 6.57
N GLN A 109 -18.18 -10.53 7.53
CA GLN A 109 -18.69 -11.07 8.79
C GLN A 109 -19.21 -9.98 9.75
N GLU A 110 -18.53 -8.84 9.85
CA GLU A 110 -18.95 -7.71 10.70
C GLU A 110 -20.23 -7.03 10.19
N VAL A 111 -20.42 -6.94 8.87
CA VAL A 111 -21.63 -6.37 8.26
C VAL A 111 -22.81 -7.36 8.27
N GLY A 112 -22.54 -8.66 8.41
CA GLY A 112 -23.55 -9.72 8.50
C GLY A 112 -24.16 -9.93 9.89
N THR A 113 -23.59 -9.31 10.93
CA THR A 113 -24.09 -9.26 12.31
C THR A 113 -24.84 -7.98 12.62
#